data_AF-A0A0Q7JVQ9-F1
#
_entry.id   AF-A0A0Q7JVQ9-F1
#
_cell.length_a   1.000
_cell.length_b   1.000
_cell.length_c   1.000
_cell.angle_alpha   90.00
_cell.angle_beta   90.00
_cell.angle_gamma   90.00
#
_symmetry.space_group_name_H-M   'P 1'
#
loop_
_entity.id
_entity.type
_entity.pdbx_description
1 polymer ?
#
loop_
_entity_poly.entity_id
_entity_poly.type
_entity_poly.pdbx_seq_one_letter_code
_entity_poly.pdbx_strand_id
1 'polypeptide(L)' 'MSNKDDSAESYPRNIRDFQELSSMKPSEWTEIELQYNHRAMSDLSPWLNEQGTHIHSQIIQEIERRGV' A
#
# COMPACT_ATOMS: atom_id res chain seq x y z
N MET A 1 4.09 34.74 12.84
CA MET A 1 4.79 33.48 12.53
C MET A 1 3.81 32.54 11.85
N SER A 2 4.14 32.08 10.64
CA SER A 2 3.34 31.14 9.88
C SER A 2 3.65 29.74 10.39
N ASN A 3 2.73 29.13 11.14
CA ASN A 3 2.85 27.72 11.49
C ASN A 3 2.39 26.92 10.29
N LYS A 4 3.38 26.52 9.48
CA LYS A 4 3.25 25.41 8.54
C LYS A 4 2.98 24.15 9.35
N ASP A 5 1.72 23.75 9.42
CA ASP A 5 1.34 22.38 9.71
C ASP A 5 0.29 21.95 8.69
N ASP A 6 0.61 22.22 7.42
CA ASP A 6 0.00 21.56 6.27
C ASP A 6 0.88 20.36 5.93
N SER A 7 0.36 19.13 6.09
CA SER A 7 0.69 17.92 5.29
C SER A 7 0.63 16.57 6.02
N ALA A 8 0.04 16.45 7.20
CA ALA A 8 -0.47 15.15 7.63
C ALA A 8 -1.85 14.93 6.97
N GLU A 9 -1.85 14.50 5.70
CA GLU A 9 -3.05 13.97 5.03
C GLU A 9 -3.73 12.97 5.96
N SER A 10 -4.84 13.38 6.54
CA SER A 10 -5.69 12.56 7.40
C SER A 10 -6.35 11.51 6.52
N TYR A 11 -5.64 10.42 6.22
CA TYR A 11 -6.26 9.23 5.69
C TYR A 11 -7.39 8.82 6.64
N PRO A 12 -8.59 8.52 6.14
CA PRO A 12 -9.71 8.14 6.98
C PRO A 12 -9.33 6.95 7.83
N ARG A 13 -9.54 7.08 9.15
CA ARG A 13 -9.05 6.14 10.18
C ARG A 13 -9.61 4.71 10.11
N ASN A 14 -10.42 4.38 9.11
CA ASN A 14 -11.04 3.07 8.98
C ASN A 14 -11.32 2.72 7.52
N ILE A 15 -10.27 2.29 6.79
CA ILE A 15 -10.37 1.67 5.47
C ILE A 15 -10.42 0.16 5.70
N ARG A 16 -11.36 -0.56 5.06
CA ARG A 16 -11.41 -2.03 5.17
C ARG A 16 -10.12 -2.67 4.65
N ASP A 17 -9.75 -3.80 5.22
CA ASP A 17 -8.53 -4.52 4.83
C ASP A 17 -8.61 -4.96 3.35
N PHE A 18 -7.47 -4.93 2.65
CA PHE A 18 -7.44 -5.30 1.24
C PHE A 18 -7.90 -6.74 1.00
N GLN A 19 -7.64 -7.67 1.92
CA GLN A 19 -8.12 -9.05 1.84
C GLN A 19 -9.66 -9.10 1.83
N GLU A 20 -10.32 -8.32 2.68
CA GLU A 20 -11.77 -8.21 2.71
C GLU A 20 -12.29 -7.62 1.39
N LEU A 21 -11.71 -6.48 0.98
CA LEU A 21 -12.09 -5.79 -0.25
C LEU A 21 -11.90 -6.66 -1.50
N SER A 22 -10.82 -7.44 -1.57
CA SER A 22 -10.49 -8.32 -2.70
C SER A 22 -11.52 -9.42 -2.96
N SER A 23 -12.35 -9.76 -1.95
CA SER A 23 -13.45 -10.71 -2.08
C SER A 23 -14.76 -10.08 -2.59
N MET A 24 -14.81 -8.76 -2.67
CA MET A 24 -15.98 -7.97 -3.07
C MET A 24 -15.80 -7.40 -4.48
N LYS A 25 -16.90 -6.97 -5.10
CA LYS A 25 -16.80 -6.23 -6.37
C LYS A 25 -16.31 -4.80 -6.10
N PRO A 26 -15.45 -4.21 -6.95
CA PRO A 26 -15.02 -2.81 -6.79
C PRO A 26 -16.17 -1.80 -6.73
N SER A 27 -17.33 -2.10 -7.32
CA SER A 27 -18.54 -1.27 -7.23
C SER A 27 -19.14 -1.17 -5.82
N GLU A 28 -18.74 -2.07 -4.91
CA GLU A 28 -19.18 -2.11 -3.51
C GLU A 28 -18.18 -1.42 -2.56
N TRP A 29 -17.10 -0.87 -3.12
CA TRP A 29 -16.09 -0.14 -2.37
C TRP A 29 -16.50 1.33 -2.28
N THR A 30 -16.10 1.96 -1.17
CA THR A 30 -16.25 3.42 -1.04
C THR A 30 -15.23 4.12 -1.94
N GLU A 31 -15.53 5.36 -2.31
CA GLU A 31 -14.63 6.21 -3.12
C GLU A 31 -13.24 6.33 -2.49
N ILE A 32 -13.19 6.43 -1.17
CA ILE A 32 -11.96 6.49 -0.38
C ILE A 32 -11.14 5.20 -0.54
N GLU A 33 -11.77 4.04 -0.43
CA GLU A 33 -11.11 2.74 -0.58
C GLU A 33 -10.57 2.56 -1.99
N LEU A 34 -11.33 3.01 -3.00
CA LEU A 34 -10.89 2.99 -4.39
C LEU A 34 -9.65 3.85 -4.59
N GLN A 35 -9.66 5.11 -4.12
CA GLN A 35 -8.52 6.01 -4.29
C GLN A 35 -7.27 5.53 -3.54
N TYR A 36 -7.45 5.04 -2.30
CA TYR A 36 -6.35 4.50 -1.50
C TYR A 36 -5.70 3.30 -2.18
N ASN A 37 -6.49 2.29 -2.56
CA ASN A 37 -5.97 1.07 -3.18
C ASN A 37 -5.43 1.33 -4.59
N HIS A 38 -6.05 2.22 -5.37
CA HIS A 38 -5.54 2.64 -6.67
C HIS A 38 -4.15 3.25 -6.55
N ARG A 39 -3.92 4.15 -5.58
CA ARG A 39 -2.60 4.75 -5.35
C ARG A 39 -1.59 3.69 -4.96
N ALA A 40 -1.89 2.87 -3.95
CA ALA A 40 -1.00 1.81 -3.49
C ALA A 40 -0.63 0.82 -4.60
N MET A 41 -1.60 0.41 -5.43
CA MET A 41 -1.37 -0.46 -6.58
C MET A 41 -0.55 0.22 -7.68
N SER A 42 -0.80 1.50 -7.94
CA SER A 42 -0.04 2.27 -8.94
C SER A 42 1.44 2.33 -8.56
N ASP A 43 1.72 2.60 -7.29
CA ASP A 43 3.10 2.68 -6.75
C ASP A 43 3.81 1.33 -6.81
N LEU A 44 3.09 0.22 -6.61
CA LEU A 44 3.64 -1.14 -6.66
C LEU A 44 3.70 -1.73 -8.07
N SER A 45 2.89 -1.24 -9.01
CA SER A 45 2.77 -1.80 -10.36
C SER A 45 4.10 -1.99 -11.11
N PRO A 46 5.11 -1.09 -11.00
CA PRO A 46 6.40 -1.28 -11.68
C PRO A 46 7.20 -2.46 -11.12
N TRP A 47 6.90 -2.90 -9.90
CA TRP A 47 7.57 -3.99 -9.19
C TRP A 47 6.87 -5.35 -9.37
N LEU A 48 5.70 -5.40 -10.04
CA LEU A 48 4.96 -6.63 -10.29
C LEU A 48 5.53 -7.42 -11.48
N ASN A 49 6.83 -7.73 -11.41
CA ASN A 49 7.56 -8.49 -12.42
C ASN A 49 8.63 -9.40 -11.77
N GLU A 50 9.38 -10.12 -12.61
CA GLU A 50 10.43 -11.04 -12.15
C GLU A 50 11.55 -10.32 -11.37
N GLN A 51 11.93 -9.10 -11.80
CA GLN A 51 12.95 -8.31 -11.12
C GLN A 51 12.50 -7.87 -9.73
N GLY A 52 11.24 -7.43 -9.59
CA GLY A 52 10.66 -7.08 -8.29
C GLY A 52 10.59 -8.29 -7.35
N THR A 53 10.23 -9.47 -7.88
CA THR A 53 10.26 -10.73 -7.12
C THR A 53 11.68 -11.08 -6.65
N HIS A 54 12.67 -10.87 -7.50
CA HIS A 54 14.07 -11.10 -7.14
C HIS A 54 14.52 -10.16 -6.00
N ILE A 55 14.21 -8.87 -6.10
CA ILE A 55 14.51 -7.87 -5.05
C ILE A 55 13.80 -8.24 -3.74
N HIS A 56 12.53 -8.63 -3.80
CA HIS A 56 11.78 -9.08 -2.62
C HIS A 56 12.47 -10.27 -1.93
N SER A 57 13.00 -11.21 -2.71
CA SER A 57 13.73 -12.37 -2.16
C SER A 57 15.03 -11.97 -1.47
N GLN A 58 15.77 -11.00 -2.03
CA GLN A 58 16.97 -10.44 -1.41
C GLN A 58 16.65 -9.73 -0.09
N ILE A 59 15.51 -9.02 -0.01
CA ILE A 59 15.06 -8.37 1.22
C ILE A 59 14.76 -9.42 2.31
N ILE A 60 14.07 -10.52 1.97
CA ILE A 60 13.79 -11.62 2.91
C ILE A 60 15.10 -12.20 3.45
N GLN A 61 16.05 -12.51 2.57
CA GLN A 61 17.36 -13.04 2.99
C GLN A 61 18.09 -12.09 3.94
N GLU A 62 17.98 -10.79 3.72
CA GLU A 62 18.59 -9.78 4.59
C GLU A 62 17.89 -9.67 5.96
N ILE A 63 16.57 -9.82 6.01
CA ILE A 63 15.79 -9.89 7.26
C ILE A 63 16.23 -11.11 8.08
N GLU A 64 16.26 -12.29 7.46
CA GLU A 64 16.72 -13.53 8.09
C GLU A 64 18.16 -13.42 8.59
N ARG A 65 19.05 -12.81 7.80
CA ARG A 65 20.45 -12.57 8.19
C ARG A 65 20.58 -11.66 9.41
N ARG A 66 19.66 -10.70 9.57
CA ARG A 66 19.61 -9.78 10.72
C ARG A 66 18.92 -10.40 11.94
N GLY A 67 18.22 -11.53 11.77
CA GLY A 67 17.48 -12.21 12.84
C GLY A 67 16.26 -11.42 13.32
N VAL A 68 15.63 -10.66 12.41
CA VAL A 68 14.32 -10.01 12.63
C VAL A 68 13.23 -10.96 12.17
#